data_AF-A0A930TKF1-F1
#
_entry.id   AF-A0A930TKF1-F1
#
_cell.length_a   1.000
_cell.length_b   1.000
_cell.length_c   1.000
_cell.angle_alpha   90.00
_cell.angle_beta   90.00
_cell.angle_gamma   90.00
#
_symmetry.space_group_name_H-M   'P 1'
#
loop_
_entity.id
_entity.type
_entity.pdbx_description
1 polymer ?
#
loop_
_entity_poly.entity_id
_entity_poly.type
_entity_poly.pdbx_seq_one_letter_code
_entity_poly.pdbx_strand_id
1 'polypeptide(L)'
;MISSNLQAERDALLAKLAEIRNSGPVAPANVKIHPDFLSPKSWMLIQTDLPMKERYLGLHGSEKYRDWEARIRRRDQIQELEKQLAIVEELIERQANMERLFTELPSSIDCGDIVEVGGQRYRVEDVGFKYLRLVDPDGKVTRCEITQAQLVGKS
;
A
#
# COMPACT_ATOMS: atom_id res chain seq x y z
N MET A 1 -8.75 -6.35 -11.99
CA MET A 1 -7.48 -6.08 -12.67
C MET A 1 -6.83 -4.85 -12.05
N ILE A 2 -5.74 -5.04 -11.31
CA ILE A 2 -4.88 -3.93 -10.87
C ILE A 2 -4.50 -3.09 -12.09
N SER A 3 -4.63 -1.76 -12.00
CA SER A 3 -4.33 -0.86 -13.12
C SER A 3 -2.88 -1.07 -13.57
N SER A 4 -2.67 -1.38 -14.85
CA SER A 4 -1.32 -1.59 -15.44
C SER A 4 -0.39 -0.40 -15.19
N ASN A 5 -0.96 0.80 -15.03
CA ASN A 5 -0.23 2.03 -14.77
C ASN A 5 0.36 2.08 -13.34
N LEU A 6 -0.36 1.58 -12.32
CA LEU A 6 0.15 1.56 -10.94
C LEU A 6 1.29 0.55 -10.78
N GLN A 7 1.18 -0.59 -11.45
CA GLN A 7 2.24 -1.59 -11.46
C GLN A 7 3.48 -1.08 -12.18
N ALA A 8 3.33 -0.40 -13.33
CA ALA A 8 4.44 0.21 -14.04
C ALA A 8 5.14 1.30 -13.23
N GLU A 9 4.39 2.14 -12.50
CA GLU A 9 4.98 3.17 -11.63
C GLU A 9 5.75 2.55 -10.47
N ARG A 10 5.22 1.49 -9.85
CA ARG A 10 5.93 0.72 -8.81
C ARG A 10 7.27 0.20 -9.34
N ASP A 11 7.27 -0.43 -10.50
CA ASP A 11 8.48 -1.00 -11.11
C ASP A 11 9.49 0.11 -11.47
N ALA A 12 9.02 1.26 -11.95
CA ALA A 12 9.86 2.43 -12.24
C ALA A 12 10.50 3.04 -10.97
N LEU A 13 9.74 3.15 -9.88
CA LEU A 13 10.26 3.63 -8.59
C LEU A 13 11.30 2.67 -8.01
N LEU A 14 11.07 1.35 -8.11
CA LEU A 14 12.03 0.33 -7.71
C LEU A 14 13.32 0.39 -8.52
N ALA A 15 13.22 0.60 -9.84
CA ALA A 15 14.38 0.77 -10.71
C ALA A 15 15.21 2.00 -10.32
N LYS A 16 14.56 3.15 -10.06
CA LYS A 16 15.23 4.37 -9.58
C LYS A 16 15.90 4.18 -8.22
N LEU A 17 15.24 3.47 -7.30
CA LEU A 17 15.84 3.14 -6.00
C LEU A 17 17.10 2.30 -6.15
N ALA A 18 17.07 1.29 -7.02
CA ALA A 18 18.23 0.46 -7.32
C ALA A 18 19.37 1.28 -7.95
N GLU A 19 19.05 2.17 -8.89
CA GLU A 19 20.02 3.06 -9.53
C GLU A 19 20.74 3.95 -8.50
N ILE A 20 19.99 4.62 -7.62
CA ILE A 20 20.58 5.51 -6.61
C ILE A 20 21.44 4.72 -5.62
N ARG A 21 20.96 3.55 -5.16
CA ARG A 21 21.73 2.68 -4.25
C ARG A 21 23.03 2.17 -4.90
N ASN A 22 23.04 1.95 -6.20
CA ASN A 22 24.23 1.53 -6.95
C ASN A 22 25.16 2.70 -7.33
N SER A 23 24.69 3.95 -7.26
CA SER A 23 25.47 5.15 -7.63
C SER A 23 26.59 5.52 -6.63
N GLY A 24 26.61 4.88 -5.45
CA GLY A 24 27.67 5.06 -4.47
C GLY A 24 27.20 5.06 -3.01
N PRO A 25 28.08 5.44 -2.07
CA PRO A 25 27.76 5.42 -0.65
C PRO A 25 26.59 6.35 -0.30
N VAL A 26 25.80 5.91 0.68
CA VAL A 26 24.65 6.63 1.22
C VAL A 26 24.96 7.06 2.65
N ALA A 27 24.60 8.28 3.02
CA ALA A 27 24.82 8.77 4.38
C ALA A 27 23.94 8.00 5.39
N PRO A 28 24.43 7.75 6.62
CA PRO A 28 23.59 7.21 7.67
C PRO A 28 22.38 8.10 7.99
N ALA A 29 21.40 7.52 8.68
CA ALA A 29 20.21 8.23 9.13
C ALA A 29 20.61 9.43 10.02
N ASN A 30 19.87 10.53 9.87
CA ASN A 30 19.99 11.76 10.69
C ASN A 30 21.33 12.53 10.60
N VAL A 31 22.35 12.03 9.91
CA VAL A 31 23.61 12.76 9.73
C VAL A 31 23.37 14.07 8.97
N LYS A 32 23.96 15.17 9.46
CA LYS A 32 23.86 16.50 8.83
C LYS A 32 25.23 17.16 8.76
N ILE A 33 25.38 18.06 7.80
CA ILE A 33 26.54 18.93 7.68
C ILE A 33 26.20 20.26 8.35
N HIS A 34 27.06 20.71 9.26
CA HIS A 34 26.87 21.95 10.02
C HIS A 34 28.18 22.75 10.04
N PRO A 35 28.14 24.09 10.05
CA PRO A 35 29.34 24.88 10.32
C PRO A 35 29.92 24.51 11.69
N ASP A 36 31.24 24.43 11.77
CA ASP A 36 31.94 24.26 13.04
C ASP A 36 31.76 25.52 13.90
N PHE A 37 31.46 25.32 15.17
CA PHE A 37 31.31 26.38 16.14
C PHE A 37 32.63 27.13 16.38
N LEU A 38 33.76 26.41 16.39
CA LEU A 38 35.07 27.00 16.67
C LEU A 38 35.67 27.69 15.44
N SER A 39 35.36 27.19 14.25
CA SER A 39 35.81 27.76 12.98
C SER A 39 34.64 27.81 11.99
N PRO A 40 33.88 28.91 11.96
CA PRO A 40 32.66 29.04 11.15
C PRO A 40 32.87 28.91 9.63
N LYS A 41 34.12 28.97 9.17
CA LYS A 41 34.51 28.76 7.75
C LYS A 41 34.69 27.29 7.42
N SER A 42 34.73 26.42 8.42
CA SER A 42 34.86 24.98 8.30
C SER A 42 33.54 24.30 8.62
N TRP A 43 33.34 23.13 8.02
CA TRP A 43 32.13 22.34 8.11
C TRP A 43 32.44 20.98 8.69
N MET A 44 31.49 20.45 9.44
CA MET A 44 31.61 19.15 10.09
C MET A 44 30.30 18.37 10.05
N LEU A 45 30.42 17.07 10.23
CA LEU A 45 29.28 16.18 10.42
C LEU A 45 28.81 16.22 11.87
N ILE A 46 27.51 16.35 12.05
CA ILE A 46 26.81 16.21 13.32
C ILE A 46 25.89 14.99 13.29
N GLN A 47 25.47 14.53 14.48
CA GLN A 47 24.58 13.38 14.63
C GLN A 47 25.14 12.11 13.96
N THR A 48 26.45 11.87 14.16
CA THR A 48 27.19 10.73 13.62
C THR A 48 28.07 10.11 14.69
N ASP A 49 28.30 8.80 14.58
CA ASP A 49 29.17 8.03 15.49
C ASP A 49 30.63 8.02 15.05
N LEU A 50 30.96 8.69 13.93
CA LEU A 50 32.33 8.78 13.44
C LEU A 50 33.25 9.46 14.48
N PRO A 51 34.55 9.12 14.53
CA PRO A 51 35.50 9.82 15.39
C PRO A 51 35.66 11.29 14.95
N MET A 52 35.97 12.19 15.90
CA MET A 52 35.99 13.65 15.68
C MET A 52 36.82 14.07 14.45
N LYS A 53 37.98 13.44 14.23
CA LYS A 53 38.86 13.68 13.07
C LYS A 53 38.17 13.42 11.72
N GLU A 54 37.28 12.45 11.66
CA GLU A 54 36.54 12.07 10.44
C GLU A 54 35.27 12.91 10.24
N ARG A 55 34.78 13.57 11.29
CA ARG A 55 33.64 14.50 11.20
C ARG A 55 34.02 15.78 10.46
N TYR A 56 35.28 16.21 10.50
CA TYR A 56 35.72 17.44 9.86
C TYR A 56 35.81 17.33 8.33
N LEU A 57 35.01 18.13 7.65
CA LEU A 57 34.93 18.20 6.19
C LEU A 57 35.82 19.30 5.60
N GLY A 58 36.27 20.23 6.44
CA GLY A 58 37.09 21.37 6.03
C GLY A 58 36.22 22.49 5.44
N LEU A 59 36.73 23.20 4.44
CA LEU A 59 36.04 24.34 3.83
C LEU A 59 34.81 23.91 3.04
N HIS A 60 33.85 24.82 2.89
CA HIS A 60 32.71 24.63 1.99
C HIS A 60 33.17 24.29 0.58
N GLY A 61 32.56 23.27 -0.04
CA GLY A 61 32.90 22.84 -1.39
C GLY A 61 34.24 22.11 -1.54
N SER A 62 34.91 21.75 -0.44
CA SER A 62 36.03 20.79 -0.46
C SER A 62 35.56 19.43 -1.01
N GLU A 63 36.51 18.59 -1.44
CA GLU A 63 36.19 17.25 -1.93
C GLU A 63 35.41 16.42 -0.88
N LYS A 64 35.85 16.44 0.38
CA LYS A 64 35.16 15.78 1.50
C LYS A 64 33.76 16.35 1.74
N TYR A 65 33.60 17.67 1.65
CA TYR A 65 32.30 18.32 1.79
C TYR A 65 31.34 17.84 0.69
N ARG A 66 31.78 17.89 -0.57
CA ARG A 66 30.97 17.49 -1.74
C ARG A 66 30.62 16.00 -1.70
N ASP A 67 31.56 15.15 -1.28
CA ASP A 67 31.31 13.71 -1.12
C ASP A 67 30.19 13.48 -0.08
N TRP A 68 30.31 14.07 1.10
CA TRP A 68 29.27 13.95 2.13
C TRP A 68 27.94 14.58 1.74
N GLU A 69 27.96 15.71 1.04
CA GLU A 69 26.75 16.33 0.48
C GLU A 69 26.07 15.38 -0.51
N ALA A 70 26.82 14.73 -1.39
CA ALA A 70 26.30 13.75 -2.33
C ALA A 70 25.72 12.52 -1.60
N ARG A 71 26.40 12.01 -0.57
CA ARG A 71 25.90 10.89 0.26
C ARG A 71 24.58 11.23 0.96
N ILE A 72 24.47 12.45 1.50
CA ILE A 72 23.24 12.94 2.14
C ILE A 72 22.13 13.11 1.09
N ARG A 73 22.44 13.69 -0.07
CA ARG A 73 21.47 13.83 -1.16
C ARG A 73 20.92 12.49 -1.62
N ARG A 74 21.77 11.47 -1.78
CA ARG A 74 21.34 10.10 -2.12
C ARG A 74 20.41 9.53 -1.05
N ARG A 75 20.75 9.70 0.24
CA ARG A 75 19.89 9.25 1.35
C ARG A 75 18.52 9.91 1.27
N ASP A 76 18.48 11.22 1.11
CA ASP A 76 17.23 11.98 1.08
C ASP A 76 16.37 11.61 -0.14
N GLN A 77 17.01 11.39 -1.30
CA GLN A 77 16.33 10.88 -2.50
C GLN A 77 15.77 9.45 -2.30
N ILE A 78 16.52 8.55 -1.67
CA ILE A 78 16.04 7.20 -1.34
C ILE A 78 14.81 7.29 -0.42
N GLN A 79 14.87 8.10 0.64
CA GLN A 79 13.74 8.25 1.57
C GLN A 79 12.50 8.82 0.87
N GLU A 80 12.67 9.75 -0.06
CA GLU A 80 11.55 10.30 -0.82
C GLU A 80 10.94 9.26 -1.76
N LEU A 81 11.76 8.50 -2.49
CA LEU A 81 11.28 7.42 -3.35
C LEU A 81 10.60 6.30 -2.54
N GLU A 82 11.10 5.96 -1.36
CA GLU A 82 10.48 4.99 -0.46
C GLU A 82 9.09 5.44 0.00
N LYS A 83 8.90 6.74 0.29
CA LYS A 83 7.57 7.29 0.59
C LYS A 83 6.62 7.20 -0.60
N GLN A 84 7.10 7.56 -1.80
CA GLN A 84 6.30 7.47 -3.02
C GLN A 84 5.89 6.02 -3.32
N LEU A 85 6.82 5.07 -3.13
CA LEU A 85 6.54 3.64 -3.27
C LEU A 85 5.47 3.18 -2.30
N ALA A 86 5.56 3.58 -1.02
CA ALA A 86 4.55 3.22 -0.01
C ALA A 86 3.14 3.71 -0.40
N ILE A 87 3.02 4.92 -0.96
CA ILE A 87 1.74 5.46 -1.45
C ILE A 87 1.21 4.63 -2.62
N VAL A 88 2.07 4.27 -3.58
CA VAL A 88 1.67 3.46 -4.74
C VAL A 88 1.23 2.06 -4.31
N GLU A 89 1.96 1.44 -3.37
CA GLU A 89 1.61 0.13 -2.83
C GLU A 89 0.28 0.15 -2.07
N GLU A 90 0.01 1.20 -1.28
CA GLU A 90 -1.30 1.40 -0.63
C GLU A 90 -2.44 1.52 -1.65
N LEU A 91 -2.23 2.24 -2.75
CA LEU A 91 -3.23 2.38 -3.81
C LEU A 91 -3.50 1.04 -4.52
N ILE A 92 -2.46 0.25 -4.77
CA ILE A 92 -2.59 -1.10 -5.33
C ILE A 92 -3.39 -2.00 -4.38
N GLU A 93 -3.07 -2.00 -3.09
CA GLU A 93 -3.79 -2.77 -2.08
C GLU A 93 -5.27 -2.35 -2.00
N ARG A 94 -5.53 -1.05 -2.02
CA ARG A 94 -6.90 -0.52 -2.02
C ARG A 94 -7.68 -0.97 -3.26
N GLN A 95 -7.05 -0.95 -4.44
CA GLN A 95 -7.69 -1.43 -5.67
C GLN A 95 -7.97 -2.93 -5.60
N ALA A 96 -7.02 -3.73 -5.14
CA ALA A 96 -7.20 -5.16 -4.95
C ALA A 96 -8.32 -5.49 -3.94
N ASN A 97 -8.42 -4.72 -2.85
CA ASN A 97 -9.48 -4.87 -1.86
C ASN A 97 -10.85 -4.44 -2.38
N MET A 98 -10.93 -3.39 -3.21
CA MET A 98 -12.17 -3.03 -3.89
C MET A 98 -12.64 -4.15 -4.82
N GLU A 99 -11.74 -4.73 -5.62
CA GLU A 99 -12.08 -5.86 -6.50
C GLU A 99 -12.55 -7.09 -5.71
N ARG A 100 -12.01 -7.31 -4.51
CA ARG A 100 -12.49 -8.34 -3.58
C ARG A 100 -13.90 -8.07 -3.04
N LEU A 101 -14.29 -6.81 -2.90
CA LEU A 101 -15.66 -6.43 -2.51
C LEU A 101 -16.65 -6.58 -3.67
N PHE A 102 -16.17 -6.49 -4.92
CA PHE A 102 -16.94 -6.73 -6.14
C PHE A 102 -16.86 -8.16 -6.64
N THR A 103 -16.31 -9.09 -5.85
CA THR A 103 -16.28 -10.51 -6.23
C THR A 103 -17.69 -11.06 -6.16
N GLU A 104 -18.23 -11.27 -7.36
CA GLU A 104 -19.38 -12.10 -7.74
C GLU A 104 -20.44 -12.26 -6.66
N LEU A 105 -21.52 -11.45 -6.77
CA LEU A 105 -22.82 -11.85 -6.26
C LEU A 105 -23.01 -13.34 -6.59
N PRO A 106 -23.14 -14.24 -5.59
CA PRO A 106 -23.45 -15.62 -5.89
C PRO A 106 -24.75 -15.61 -6.68
N SER A 107 -24.65 -15.97 -7.97
CA SER A 107 -25.75 -16.23 -8.91
C SER A 107 -27.07 -15.56 -8.50
N SER A 108 -27.30 -14.33 -8.97
CA SER A 108 -28.42 -13.45 -8.59
C SER A 108 -29.69 -14.23 -8.24
N ILE A 109 -29.89 -14.44 -6.95
CA ILE A 109 -31.14 -14.94 -6.39
C ILE A 109 -32.08 -13.76 -6.47
N ASP A 110 -33.08 -13.83 -7.35
CA ASP A 110 -34.04 -12.77 -7.57
C ASP A 110 -35.33 -13.04 -6.75
N CYS A 111 -36.14 -12.01 -6.57
CA CYS A 111 -37.46 -12.17 -5.96
C CYS A 111 -38.30 -13.13 -6.82
N GLY A 112 -38.91 -14.13 -6.18
CA GLY A 112 -39.68 -15.19 -6.84
C GLY A 112 -38.93 -16.50 -7.01
N ASP A 113 -37.59 -16.50 -6.89
CA ASP A 113 -36.75 -17.70 -7.01
C ASP A 113 -37.00 -18.70 -5.87
N ILE A 114 -36.68 -19.97 -6.15
CA ILE A 114 -36.75 -21.06 -5.17
C ILE A 114 -35.33 -21.40 -4.72
N VAL A 115 -35.08 -21.21 -3.43
CA VAL A 115 -33.81 -21.51 -2.79
C VAL A 115 -33.97 -22.61 -1.74
N GLU A 116 -32.93 -23.39 -1.53
CA GLU A 116 -32.87 -24.41 -0.50
C GLU A 116 -31.92 -23.96 0.61
N VAL A 117 -32.43 -24.00 1.85
CA VAL A 117 -31.69 -23.66 3.07
C VAL A 117 -31.89 -24.80 4.06
N GLY A 118 -30.80 -25.49 4.44
CA GLY A 118 -30.87 -26.59 5.40
C GLY A 118 -31.71 -27.80 4.94
N GLY A 119 -31.83 -28.03 3.63
CA GLY A 119 -32.61 -29.13 3.04
C GLY A 119 -34.10 -28.84 2.86
N GLN A 120 -34.55 -27.62 3.15
CA GLN A 120 -35.93 -27.18 2.93
C GLN A 120 -36.00 -26.08 1.87
N ARG A 121 -37.02 -26.12 1.02
CA ARG A 121 -37.20 -25.21 -0.11
C ARG A 121 -38.08 -24.03 0.28
N TYR A 122 -37.61 -22.84 -0.06
CA TYR A 122 -38.28 -21.59 0.21
C TYR A 122 -38.40 -20.75 -1.06
N ARG A 123 -39.44 -19.92 -1.11
CA ARG A 123 -39.58 -18.88 -2.13
C ARG A 123 -38.99 -17.57 -1.61
N VAL A 124 -38.22 -16.90 -2.45
CA VAL A 124 -37.64 -15.59 -2.13
C VAL A 124 -38.71 -14.52 -2.30
N GLU A 125 -39.04 -13.83 -1.21
CA GLU A 125 -40.00 -12.72 -1.19
C GLU A 125 -39.28 -11.36 -1.35
N ASP A 126 -38.08 -11.22 -0.79
CA ASP A 126 -37.29 -9.98 -0.87
C ASP A 126 -35.79 -10.27 -0.74
N VAL A 127 -34.97 -9.45 -1.42
CA VAL A 127 -33.51 -9.61 -1.52
C VAL A 127 -32.83 -8.38 -0.96
N GLY A 128 -32.26 -8.51 0.23
CA GLY A 128 -31.42 -7.47 0.85
C GLY A 128 -29.95 -7.59 0.44
N PHE A 129 -29.11 -6.66 0.93
CA PHE A 129 -27.68 -6.65 0.60
C PHE A 129 -26.90 -7.88 1.13
N LYS A 130 -27.35 -8.51 2.23
CA LYS A 130 -26.72 -9.70 2.83
C LYS A 130 -27.69 -10.82 3.19
N TYR A 131 -28.99 -10.55 3.17
CA TYR A 131 -30.02 -11.44 3.70
C TYR A 131 -31.15 -11.59 2.69
N LEU A 132 -31.74 -12.78 2.67
CA LEU A 132 -32.96 -13.09 1.92
C LEU A 132 -34.14 -13.17 2.88
N ARG A 133 -35.28 -12.66 2.44
CA ARG A 133 -36.57 -12.92 3.07
C ARG A 133 -37.23 -14.07 2.33
N LEU A 134 -37.43 -15.17 3.04
CA LEU A 134 -37.86 -16.46 2.51
C LEU A 134 -39.25 -16.80 3.04
N VAL A 135 -40.07 -17.44 2.21
CA VAL A 135 -41.42 -17.91 2.57
C VAL A 135 -41.52 -19.40 2.26
N ASP A 136 -41.90 -20.17 3.28
CA ASP A 136 -42.17 -21.61 3.18
C ASP A 136 -43.52 -21.86 2.46
N PRO A 137 -43.82 -23.07 1.93
CA PRO A 137 -45.13 -23.39 1.36
C PRO A 137 -46.29 -23.17 2.35
N ASP A 138 -46.03 -23.28 3.65
CA ASP A 138 -46.99 -23.01 4.73
C ASP A 138 -47.17 -21.51 5.05
N GLY A 139 -46.51 -20.62 4.28
CA GLY A 139 -46.62 -19.16 4.43
C GLY A 139 -45.77 -18.56 5.56
N LYS A 140 -44.90 -19.35 6.19
CA LYS A 140 -44.02 -18.88 7.27
C LYS A 140 -42.84 -18.10 6.70
N VAL A 141 -42.64 -16.87 7.19
CA VAL A 141 -41.53 -16.00 6.80
C VAL A 141 -40.28 -16.29 7.63
N THR A 142 -39.15 -16.51 6.96
CA THR A 142 -37.83 -16.75 7.55
C THR A 142 -36.80 -15.81 6.92
N ARG A 143 -35.74 -15.46 7.65
CA ARG A 143 -34.61 -14.69 7.13
C ARG A 143 -33.34 -15.52 7.20
N CYS A 144 -32.58 -15.56 6.11
CA CYS A 144 -31.28 -16.25 6.06
C CYS A 144 -30.22 -15.38 5.39
N GLU A 145 -28.95 -15.69 5.63
CA GLU A 145 -27.85 -15.08 4.87
C GLU A 145 -27.84 -15.63 3.43
N ILE A 146 -27.51 -14.78 2.45
CA ILE A 146 -27.47 -15.17 1.02
C ILE A 146 -26.50 -16.33 0.79
N THR A 147 -25.40 -16.38 1.56
CA THR A 147 -24.37 -17.43 1.49
C THR A 147 -24.86 -18.81 1.91
N GLN A 148 -25.97 -18.89 2.65
CA GLN A 148 -26.56 -20.14 3.15
C GLN A 148 -27.65 -20.70 2.23
N ALA A 149 -28.03 -19.94 1.20
CA ALA A 149 -29.10 -20.28 0.27
C ALA A 149 -28.53 -20.85 -1.03
N GLN A 150 -28.99 -22.03 -1.40
CA GLN A 150 -28.65 -22.65 -2.68
C GLN A 150 -29.81 -22.45 -3.67
N LEU A 151 -29.57 -21.84 -4.82
CA LEU A 151 -30.61 -21.68 -5.85
C LEU A 151 -30.99 -23.04 -6.44
N VAL A 152 -32.27 -23.41 -6.38
CA VAL A 152 -32.79 -24.72 -6.85
C VAL A 152 -33.76 -24.56 -8.02
N GLY A 153 -34.39 -23.40 -8.16
CA GLY A 153 -35.25 -23.10 -9.31
C GLY A 153 -35.35 -21.60 -9.54
N LYS A 154 -35.33 -21.19 -10.80
CA LYS A 154 -35.59 -19.80 -11.20
C LYS A 154 -37.07 -19.59 -11.49
N SER A 155 -37.55 -18.39 -11.17
CA SER A 155 -38.86 -17.90 -11.62
C SER A 155 -38.92 -17.67 -13.13
#